data_AF-A0AB39V1P6-F1
#
_entry.id   AF-A0AB39V1P6-F1
#
_cell.length_a   1.000
_cell.length_b   1.000
_cell.length_c   1.000
_cell.angle_alpha   90.00
_cell.angle_beta   90.00
_cell.angle_gamma   90.00
#
_symmetry.space_group_name_H-M   'P 1'
#
loop_
_entity.id
_entity.type
_entity.pdbx_description
1 polymer ?
#
loop_
_entity_poly.entity_id
_entity_poly.type
_entity_poly.pdbx_seq_one_letter_code
_entity_poly.pdbx_strand_id
1 'polypeptide(L)'
;MTSVKRRIKEATGIEIEPIYYSAGYKEEGELQQKPYNLSKLLYYILQYTPGEKRIIYVQNLNKEEVMWKDSDDLKNYRKDILESVFGATVEVLTEGMSNVMEGVSDGMQEGSDTGADIGGTIGGIFGEAGESIEQ
;
A
#
# COMPACT_ATOMS: atom_id res chain seq x y z
N MET A 1 6.08 -31.56 -5.86
CA MET A 1 5.84 -30.62 -4.75
C MET A 1 4.38 -30.19 -4.79
N THR A 2 3.62 -30.39 -3.71
CA THR A 2 2.18 -30.04 -3.67
C THR A 2 2.01 -28.60 -3.24
N SER A 3 1.25 -27.79 -3.99
CA SER A 3 1.05 -26.37 -3.67
C SER A 3 0.25 -26.18 -2.37
N VAL A 4 0.45 -25.04 -1.68
CA VAL A 4 -0.32 -24.66 -0.48
C VAL A 4 -1.83 -24.72 -0.75
N LYS A 5 -2.26 -24.15 -1.89
CA LYS A 5 -3.64 -24.19 -2.37
C LYS A 5 -4.21 -25.61 -2.41
N ARG A 6 -3.46 -26.56 -3.00
CA ARG A 6 -3.91 -27.96 -3.09
C ARG A 6 -4.04 -28.60 -1.71
N ARG A 7 -3.06 -28.41 -0.83
CA ARG A 7 -3.11 -28.98 0.54
C ARG A 7 -4.32 -28.49 1.33
N ILE A 8 -4.66 -27.20 1.21
CA ILE A 8 -5.83 -26.63 1.90
C ILE A 8 -7.14 -27.21 1.34
N LYS A 9 -7.26 -27.31 0.01
CA LYS A 9 -8.42 -27.95 -0.63
C LYS A 9 -8.58 -29.41 -0.21
N GLU A 10 -7.51 -30.19 -0.20
CA GLU A 10 -7.52 -31.60 0.21
C GLU A 10 -7.87 -31.78 1.70
N ALA A 11 -7.35 -30.91 2.57
CA ALA A 11 -7.56 -31.01 4.02
C ALA A 11 -8.94 -30.49 4.49
N THR A 12 -9.51 -29.51 3.79
CA THR A 12 -10.70 -28.78 4.27
C THR A 12 -11.89 -28.81 3.30
N GLY A 13 -11.68 -29.20 2.04
CA GLY A 13 -12.65 -29.05 0.97
C GLY A 13 -12.79 -27.62 0.42
N ILE A 14 -12.19 -26.63 1.09
CA ILE A 14 -12.33 -25.20 0.75
C ILE A 14 -11.37 -24.83 -0.38
N GLU A 15 -11.91 -24.19 -1.42
CA GLU A 15 -11.09 -23.58 -2.47
C GLU A 15 -10.69 -22.17 -2.08
N ILE A 16 -9.40 -21.86 -2.22
CA ILE A 16 -8.86 -20.55 -1.89
C ILE A 16 -7.88 -20.08 -2.97
N GLU A 17 -7.60 -18.78 -2.96
CA GLU A 17 -6.48 -18.19 -3.70
C GLU A 17 -5.51 -17.55 -2.68
N PRO A 18 -4.40 -18.22 -2.31
CA PRO A 18 -3.46 -17.67 -1.34
C PRO A 18 -2.72 -16.45 -1.88
N ILE A 19 -2.53 -15.45 -1.04
CA ILE A 19 -1.60 -14.35 -1.31
C ILE A 19 -0.21 -14.79 -0.83
N TYR A 20 0.74 -14.91 -1.76
CA TYR A 20 2.14 -15.19 -1.44
C TYR A 20 2.91 -13.87 -1.34
N TYR A 21 3.55 -13.62 -0.21
CA TYR A 21 4.38 -12.44 0.03
C TYR A 21 5.61 -12.81 0.88
N SER A 22 6.63 -11.97 0.85
CA SER A 22 7.84 -12.13 1.66
C SER A 22 8.37 -10.76 2.08
N ALA A 23 8.77 -10.62 3.34
CA ALA A 23 9.49 -9.43 3.81
C ALA A 23 10.98 -9.43 3.42
N GLY A 24 11.42 -10.47 2.69
CA GLY A 24 12.84 -10.77 2.52
C GLY A 24 13.37 -11.53 3.73
N TYR A 25 14.39 -12.36 3.49
CA TYR A 25 15.11 -13.08 4.53
C TYR A 25 16.58 -12.67 4.48
N LYS A 26 17.19 -12.48 5.65
CA LYS A 26 18.62 -12.21 5.76
C LYS A 26 19.25 -13.24 6.69
N GLU A 27 20.09 -14.08 6.11
CA GLU A 27 20.96 -14.97 6.86
C GLU A 27 22.23 -14.23 7.28
N GLU A 28 22.83 -14.62 8.40
CA GLU A 28 24.03 -13.97 8.90
C GLU A 28 25.20 -14.20 7.92
N GLY A 29 25.73 -13.11 7.35
CA GLY A 29 26.78 -13.15 6.33
C GLY A 29 26.31 -13.11 4.88
N GLU A 30 24.99 -13.18 4.64
CA GLU A 30 24.42 -13.19 3.28
C GLU A 30 23.71 -11.86 2.94
N LEU A 31 23.53 -11.63 1.63
CA LEU A 31 22.72 -10.52 1.13
C LEU A 31 21.24 -10.74 1.48
N GLN A 32 20.57 -9.70 1.97
CA GLN A 32 19.13 -9.73 2.21
C GLN A 32 18.40 -10.11 0.92
N GLN A 33 17.58 -11.15 0.96
CA GLN A 33 16.66 -11.48 -0.12
C GLN A 33 15.65 -10.35 -0.29
N LYS A 34 15.32 -10.04 -1.55
CA LYS A 34 14.41 -8.95 -1.85
C LYS A 34 13.00 -9.26 -1.30
N PRO A 35 12.33 -8.27 -0.68
CA PRO A 35 10.92 -8.34 -0.38
C PRO A 35 10.10 -8.60 -1.65
N TYR A 36 8.93 -9.21 -1.49
CA TYR A 36 8.05 -9.52 -2.61
C TYR A 36 6.59 -9.40 -2.19
N ASN A 37 5.76 -8.78 -3.04
CA ASN A 37 4.31 -8.66 -2.87
C ASN A 37 3.84 -7.92 -1.60
N LEU A 38 4.68 -7.08 -0.99
CA LEU A 38 4.26 -6.27 0.16
C LEU A 38 3.21 -5.20 -0.23
N SER A 39 3.35 -4.61 -1.42
CA SER A 39 2.34 -3.69 -1.97
C SER A 39 0.99 -4.38 -2.18
N LYS A 40 0.98 -5.62 -2.69
CA LYS A 40 -0.22 -6.45 -2.79
C LYS A 40 -0.85 -6.72 -1.43
N LEU A 41 -0.05 -7.10 -0.44
CA LEU A 41 -0.52 -7.36 0.92
C LEU A 41 -1.19 -6.12 1.54
N LEU A 42 -0.51 -4.96 1.49
CA LEU A 42 -1.04 -3.71 2.02
C LEU A 42 -2.33 -3.29 1.32
N TYR A 43 -2.38 -3.40 -0.02
CA TYR A 43 -3.58 -3.12 -0.80
C TYR A 43 -4.79 -3.91 -0.27
N TYR A 44 -4.65 -5.22 -0.07
CA TYR A 44 -5.76 -6.03 0.45
C TYR A 44 -6.15 -5.66 1.88
N ILE A 45 -5.20 -5.34 2.76
CA ILE A 45 -5.51 -4.85 4.11
C ILE A 45 -6.37 -3.59 4.03
N LEU A 46 -6.00 -2.63 3.17
CA LEU A 46 -6.74 -1.38 3.02
C LEU A 46 -8.15 -1.58 2.44
N GLN A 47 -8.32 -2.49 1.47
CA GLN A 47 -9.64 -2.80 0.88
C GLN A 47 -10.66 -3.32 1.90
N TYR A 48 -10.19 -4.07 2.90
CA TYR A 48 -11.04 -4.60 3.98
C TYR A 48 -11.02 -3.73 5.25
N THR A 49 -10.34 -2.59 5.23
CA THR A 49 -10.32 -1.62 6.33
C THR A 49 -11.29 -0.47 6.02
N PRO A 50 -12.19 -0.10 6.95
CA PRO A 50 -12.97 1.14 6.86
C PRO A 50 -12.09 2.36 6.61
N GLY A 51 -12.52 3.27 5.74
CA GLY A 51 -11.73 4.41 5.25
C GLY A 51 -11.09 5.23 6.38
N GLU A 52 -11.88 5.53 7.41
CA GLU A 52 -11.49 6.33 8.57
C GLU A 52 -10.37 5.70 9.44
N LYS A 53 -10.10 4.40 9.27
CA LYS A 53 -9.04 3.68 10.02
C LYS A 53 -7.77 3.45 9.19
N ARG A 54 -7.82 3.68 7.88
CA ARG A 54 -6.69 3.41 6.96
C ARG A 54 -5.44 4.23 7.30
N ILE A 55 -5.64 5.41 7.87
CA ILE A 55 -4.58 6.35 8.25
C ILE A 55 -3.56 5.75 9.24
N ILE A 56 -4.00 4.84 10.11
CA ILE A 56 -3.16 4.21 11.15
C ILE A 56 -2.07 3.33 10.53
N TYR A 57 -2.36 2.68 9.40
CA TYR A 57 -1.38 1.83 8.72
C TYR A 57 -0.27 2.66 8.07
N VAL A 58 -0.64 3.79 7.48
CA VAL A 58 0.27 4.68 6.75
C VAL A 58 1.37 5.24 7.64
N GLN A 59 1.01 5.62 8.87
CA GLN A 59 1.96 6.15 9.85
C GLN A 59 3.05 5.15 10.24
N ASN A 60 2.80 3.85 10.06
CA ASN A 60 3.69 2.77 10.49
C ASN A 60 4.34 2.03 9.32
N LEU A 61 4.28 2.56 8.10
CA LEU A 61 4.88 1.93 6.92
C LEU A 61 6.41 1.95 6.99
N ASN A 62 7.02 0.90 6.42
CA ASN A 62 8.44 0.90 6.14
C ASN A 62 8.74 1.98 5.08
N LYS A 63 9.70 2.88 5.38
CA LYS A 63 10.06 4.03 4.56
C LYS A 63 11.02 3.71 3.42
N GLU A 64 11.57 2.50 3.39
CA GLU A 64 12.48 2.07 2.34
C GLU A 64 11.69 1.66 1.09
N GLU A 65 11.81 2.44 0.02
CA GLU A 65 11.12 2.23 -1.27
C GLU A 65 11.30 0.81 -1.83
N VAL A 66 12.50 0.22 -1.64
CA VAL A 66 12.83 -1.14 -2.08
C VAL A 66 11.89 -2.21 -1.53
N MET A 67 11.27 -1.96 -0.36
CA MET A 67 10.30 -2.88 0.25
C MET A 67 9.01 -3.02 -0.57
N TRP A 68 8.71 -2.03 -1.41
CA TRP A 68 7.43 -1.88 -2.09
C TRP A 68 7.53 -2.12 -3.61
N LYS A 69 8.75 -2.32 -4.10
CA LYS A 69 9.07 -2.37 -5.52
C LYS A 69 8.60 -3.66 -6.19
N ASP A 70 8.98 -4.81 -5.66
CA ASP A 70 8.73 -6.08 -6.35
C ASP A 70 7.33 -6.64 -6.00
N SER A 71 6.52 -6.93 -7.03
CA SER A 71 5.17 -7.51 -6.90
C SER A 71 4.89 -8.47 -8.06
N ASP A 72 3.73 -9.11 -8.05
CA ASP A 72 3.31 -10.08 -9.07
C ASP A 72 2.85 -9.47 -10.40
N ASP A 73 2.91 -8.14 -10.51
CA ASP A 73 2.57 -7.35 -11.70
C ASP A 73 1.16 -7.61 -12.26
N LEU A 74 0.27 -8.26 -11.50
CA LEU A 74 -1.12 -8.49 -11.90
C LEU A 74 -1.96 -7.20 -11.81
N LYS A 75 -1.51 -6.25 -10.98
CA LYS A 75 -2.15 -4.96 -10.74
C LYS A 75 -1.12 -3.94 -10.27
N ASN A 76 -1.35 -2.66 -10.56
CA ASN A 76 -0.59 -1.59 -9.95
C ASN A 76 -1.11 -1.31 -8.52
N TYR A 77 -0.74 -2.16 -7.57
CA TYR A 77 -1.18 -2.02 -6.17
C TYR A 77 -0.72 -0.70 -5.53
N ARG A 78 0.43 -0.17 -5.95
CA ARG A 78 1.00 1.08 -5.41
C ARG A 78 0.10 2.28 -5.73
N LYS A 79 -0.38 2.35 -6.97
CA LYS A 79 -1.39 3.35 -7.40
C LYS A 79 -2.67 3.22 -6.58
N ASP A 80 -3.21 2.03 -6.43
CA ASP A 80 -4.44 1.83 -5.68
C ASP A 80 -4.30 2.16 -4.19
N ILE A 81 -3.13 1.92 -3.59
CA ILE A 81 -2.84 2.31 -2.21
C ILE A 81 -2.89 3.84 -2.09
N LEU A 82 -2.27 4.57 -3.02
CA LEU A 82 -2.33 6.03 -3.08
C LEU A 82 -3.79 6.50 -3.11
N GLU A 83 -4.57 6.00 -4.06
CA GLU A 83 -5.99 6.36 -4.22
C GLU A 83 -6.80 5.98 -2.97
N SER A 84 -6.56 4.81 -2.38
CA SER A 84 -7.30 4.33 -1.20
C SER A 84 -7.02 5.16 0.05
N VAL A 85 -5.82 5.72 0.19
CA VAL A 85 -5.41 6.54 1.34
C VAL A 85 -5.85 7.99 1.13
N PHE A 86 -5.57 8.57 -0.04
CA PHE A 86 -5.95 9.95 -0.34
C PHE A 86 -7.45 10.09 -0.52
N GLY A 87 -8.13 9.15 -1.18
CA GLY A 87 -9.59 9.14 -1.29
C GLY A 87 -10.28 9.05 0.07
N ALA A 88 -9.79 8.18 0.97
CA ALA A 88 -10.31 8.10 2.34
C ALA A 88 -10.00 9.36 3.16
N THR A 89 -8.83 9.98 2.97
CA THR A 89 -8.46 11.22 3.65
C THR A 89 -9.31 12.39 3.15
N VAL A 90 -9.58 12.49 1.86
CA VAL A 90 -10.49 13.48 1.28
C VAL A 90 -11.91 13.26 1.79
N GLU A 91 -12.42 12.03 1.85
CA GLU A 91 -13.78 11.76 2.35
C GLU A 91 -13.94 12.10 3.85
N VAL A 92 -12.95 11.74 4.68
CA VAL A 92 -12.91 12.08 6.12
C VAL A 92 -12.71 13.59 6.36
N LEU A 93 -11.99 14.29 5.48
CA LEU A 93 -11.79 15.73 5.58
C LEU A 93 -12.92 16.54 4.95
N THR A 94 -13.65 16.02 3.96
CA THR A 94 -14.71 16.74 3.22
C THR A 94 -16.04 16.83 3.95
N GLU A 95 -16.30 15.97 4.95
CA GLU A 95 -17.34 16.28 5.94
C GLU A 95 -17.00 17.54 6.78
N GLY A 96 -15.77 18.08 6.66
CA GLY A 96 -15.30 19.31 7.31
C GLY A 96 -14.66 20.39 6.41
N MET A 97 -14.31 20.12 5.15
CA MET A 97 -13.65 21.10 4.26
C MET A 97 -13.83 20.72 2.78
N SER A 98 -14.73 21.42 2.10
CA SER A 98 -14.78 21.48 0.63
C SER A 98 -13.47 22.09 0.12
N ASN A 99 -12.89 21.54 -0.96
CA ASN A 99 -11.80 22.10 -1.81
C ASN A 99 -10.41 21.42 -1.74
N VAL A 100 -10.31 20.08 -1.84
CA VAL A 100 -9.01 19.36 -1.95
C VAL A 100 -8.73 18.84 -3.39
N MET A 101 -9.59 19.16 -4.37
CA MET A 101 -9.48 18.57 -5.71
C MET A 101 -8.41 19.23 -6.62
N GLU A 102 -7.83 20.38 -6.28
CA GLU A 102 -6.89 21.09 -7.16
C GLU A 102 -5.40 20.95 -6.78
N GLY A 103 -5.07 20.21 -5.71
CA GLY A 103 -3.70 20.18 -5.16
C GLY A 103 -2.79 19.04 -5.62
N VAL A 104 -3.25 18.10 -6.46
CA VAL A 104 -2.45 16.89 -6.76
C VAL A 104 -1.25 17.17 -7.67
N SER A 105 -1.25 18.30 -8.39
CA SER A 105 -0.08 18.77 -9.15
C SER A 105 0.77 19.83 -8.39
N ASP A 106 0.36 20.24 -7.19
CA ASP A 106 1.04 21.28 -6.39
C ASP A 106 0.93 20.96 -4.89
N GLY A 107 1.25 19.72 -4.52
CA GLY A 107 0.81 19.09 -3.26
C GLY A 107 1.69 19.33 -2.04
N MET A 108 2.00 20.58 -1.69
CA MET A 108 2.61 20.92 -0.39
C MET A 108 2.16 22.31 0.04
N GLN A 109 1.00 22.43 0.72
CA GLN A 109 0.87 23.29 1.91
C GLN A 109 -0.55 23.25 2.50
N GLU A 110 -0.58 23.32 3.83
CA GLU A 110 -1.75 23.58 4.68
C GLU A 110 -2.70 22.40 4.97
N GLY A 111 -2.14 21.35 5.57
CA GLY A 111 -2.85 20.53 6.56
C GLY A 111 -1.95 20.38 7.78
N SER A 112 -2.54 20.29 8.99
CA SER A 112 -1.88 19.95 10.27
C SER A 112 -0.60 19.11 10.09
N ASP A 113 0.44 19.32 10.93
CA ASP A 113 1.72 18.58 10.91
C ASP A 113 1.58 17.07 10.60
N THR A 114 0.50 16.43 11.09
CA THR A 114 0.17 15.03 10.81
C THR A 114 -0.16 14.72 9.34
N GLY A 115 -0.88 15.60 8.62
CA GLY A 115 -1.23 15.42 7.21
C GLY A 115 -0.03 15.58 6.28
N ALA A 116 0.85 16.56 6.57
CA ALA A 116 2.10 16.75 5.82
C ALA A 116 3.06 15.55 5.96
N ASP A 117 3.19 15.00 7.16
CA ASP A 117 4.04 13.82 7.44
C ASP A 117 3.56 12.56 6.71
N ILE A 118 2.24 12.39 6.63
CA ILE A 118 1.59 11.26 5.95
C ILE A 118 1.76 11.38 4.44
N GLY A 119 1.50 12.56 3.89
CA GLY A 119 1.73 12.86 2.47
C GLY A 119 3.19 12.62 2.07
N GLY A 120 4.14 13.08 2.88
CA GLY A 120 5.57 12.87 2.62
C GLY A 120 5.99 11.39 2.67
N THR A 121 5.46 10.60 3.61
CA THR A 121 5.76 9.17 3.72
C THR A 121 5.23 8.40 2.51
N ILE A 122 3.97 8.64 2.14
CA ILE A 122 3.32 7.97 1.01
C ILE A 122 3.92 8.43 -0.32
N GLY A 123 4.16 9.72 -0.50
CA GLY A 123 4.82 10.28 -1.68
C GLY A 123 6.25 9.76 -1.84
N GLY A 124 7.01 9.61 -0.76
CA GLY A 124 8.36 9.07 -0.82
C GLY A 124 8.41 7.58 -1.20
N ILE A 125 7.41 6.79 -0.81
CA ILE A 125 7.37 5.34 -1.10
C ILE A 125 6.75 5.05 -2.48
N PHE A 126 5.70 5.79 -2.84
CA PHE A 126 4.84 5.47 -3.97
C PHE A 126 4.79 6.57 -5.05
N GLY A 127 5.52 7.68 -4.91
CA GLY A 127 5.44 8.86 -5.78
C GLY A 127 5.61 8.57 -7.28
N GLU A 128 6.56 7.70 -7.66
CA GLU A 128 6.75 7.28 -9.05
C GLU A 128 5.49 6.60 -9.64
N ALA A 129 4.75 5.86 -8.82
CA ALA A 129 3.48 5.25 -9.25
C ALA A 129 2.36 6.30 -9.42
N GLY A 130 2.48 7.46 -8.78
CA GLY A 130 1.60 8.62 -8.92
C GLY A 130 1.81 9.41 -10.21
N GLU A 131 3.06 9.59 -10.67
CA GLU A 131 3.36 10.29 -11.93
C GLU A 131 2.77 9.59 -13.17
N SER A 132 2.59 8.28 -13.10
CA SER A 132 1.93 7.48 -14.15
C SER A 132 0.41 7.66 -14.21
N ILE A 133 -0.18 8.48 -13.33
CA ILE A 133 -1.63 8.77 -13.28
C ILE A 133 -1.97 10.01 -14.12
N GLU A 134 -1.02 10.91 -14.34
CA GLU A 134 -1.22 12.20 -15.03
C GLU A 134 -0.91 12.18 -16.54
N GLN A 135 -0.61 11.01 -17.13
CA GLN A 135 -0.44 10.79 -18.58
C GLN A 135 -1.57 9.95 -19.17
#